data_AF-A0AAD9K4X0-F1
#
_entry.id   AF-A0AAD9K4X0-F1
#
_cell.length_a   1.000
_cell.length_b   1.000
_cell.length_c   1.000
_cell.angle_alpha   90.00
_cell.angle_beta   90.00
_cell.angle_gamma   90.00
#
_symmetry.space_group_name_H-M   'P 1'
#
loop_
_entity.id
_entity.type
_entity.pdbx_description
1 polymer ?
#
loop_
_entity_poly.entity_id
_entity_poly.type
_entity_poly.pdbx_seq_one_letter_code
_entity_poly.pdbx_strand_id
1 'polypeptide(L)'
;MNVPEGRQLRKAIRNIRRTLPDILHILILFLANVALFSLLCLKLFEERGLSYPDGKPYFQDYWDSYWDLYVLVTTANNPDVKMPAYDASRWYVTVFIIYMLINLYVIMNIVLAVIYNSYKRHLKVTAQA
;
A
#
# COMPACT_ATOMS: atom_id res chain seq x y z
N MET A 1 12.84 -5.31 41.01
CA MET A 1 11.81 -4.75 40.12
C MET A 1 12.41 -4.57 38.73
N ASN A 2 11.75 -5.07 37.71
CA ASN A 2 12.26 -5.37 36.36
C ASN A 2 12.59 -4.10 35.53
N VAL A 3 13.73 -3.45 35.76
CA VAL A 3 14.20 -2.26 34.99
C VAL A 3 14.98 -2.54 33.67
N PRO A 4 15.31 -3.78 33.23
CA PRO A 4 16.02 -3.96 31.95
C PRO A 4 15.11 -3.76 30.72
N GLU A 5 13.82 -4.06 30.81
CA GLU A 5 12.88 -4.00 29.66
C GLU A 5 12.66 -2.58 29.13
N GLY A 6 12.50 -1.60 30.02
CA GLY A 6 12.28 -0.20 29.61
C GLY A 6 13.47 0.40 28.85
N ARG A 7 14.71 -0.02 29.17
CA ARG A 7 15.91 0.41 28.43
C ARG A 7 16.01 -0.23 27.06
N GLN A 8 15.63 -1.51 26.94
CA GLN A 8 15.58 -2.21 25.65
C GLN A 8 14.49 -1.64 24.74
N LEU A 9 13.30 -1.36 25.29
CA LEU A 9 12.18 -0.75 24.54
C LEU A 9 12.54 0.64 23.99
N ARG A 10 13.15 1.51 24.80
CA ARG A 10 13.60 2.84 24.34
C ARG A 10 14.66 2.74 23.23
N LYS A 11 15.55 1.74 23.28
CA LYS A 11 16.52 1.48 22.21
C LYS A 11 15.82 1.03 20.92
N ALA A 12 14.84 0.14 21.01
CA ALA A 12 14.05 -0.31 19.86
C ALA A 12 13.28 0.84 19.19
N ILE A 13 12.56 1.65 19.96
CA ILE A 13 11.81 2.81 19.45
C ILE A 13 12.73 3.81 18.75
N ARG A 14 13.89 4.10 19.36
CA ARG A 14 14.87 5.02 18.75
C ARG A 14 15.46 4.49 17.44
N ASN A 15 15.63 3.18 17.32
CA ASN A 15 16.08 2.55 16.07
C ASN A 15 14.99 2.67 15.00
N ILE A 16 13.72 2.35 15.32
CA ILE A 16 12.58 2.52 14.40
C ILE A 16 12.48 3.98 13.92
N ARG A 17 12.65 4.96 14.82
CA ARG A 17 12.61 6.37 14.46
C ARG A 17 13.77 6.77 13.52
N ARG A 18 14.92 6.12 13.63
CA ARG A 18 16.09 6.35 12.75
C ARG A 18 15.91 5.75 11.37
N THR A 19 15.15 4.65 11.24
CA THR A 19 14.82 4.03 9.95
C THR A 19 13.63 4.69 9.25
N LEU A 20 12.80 5.43 9.99
CA LEU A 20 11.63 6.14 9.48
C LEU A 20 11.90 7.06 8.26
N PRO A 21 12.94 7.93 8.23
CA PRO A 21 13.19 8.78 7.07
C PRO A 21 13.53 7.99 5.80
N ASP A 22 14.21 6.86 5.92
CA ASP A 22 14.50 5.98 4.78
C ASP A 22 13.20 5.36 4.22
N ILE A 23 12.28 4.95 5.10
CA ILE A 23 10.98 4.38 4.74
C ILE A 23 10.03 5.45 4.15
N LEU A 24 10.12 6.68 4.64
CA LEU A 24 9.22 7.78 4.27
C LEU A 24 9.26 8.08 2.76
N HIS A 25 10.43 8.02 2.13
CA HIS A 25 10.56 8.23 0.67
C HIS A 25 9.78 7.19 -0.13
N ILE A 26 9.84 5.93 0.29
CA ILE A 26 9.13 4.82 -0.37
C ILE A 26 7.63 4.91 -0.07
N LEU A 27 7.27 5.32 1.15
CA LEU A 27 5.88 5.53 1.54
C LEU A 27 5.23 6.63 0.68
N ILE A 28 5.93 7.74 0.43
CA ILE A 28 5.43 8.79 -0.48
C ILE A 28 5.23 8.24 -1.89
N LEU A 29 6.22 7.50 -2.41
CA LEU A 29 6.13 6.89 -3.75
C LEU A 29 4.96 5.90 -3.83
N PHE A 30 4.74 5.12 -2.78
CA PHE A 30 3.61 4.21 -2.65
C PHE A 30 2.27 4.94 -2.68
N LEU A 31 2.09 5.96 -1.82
CA LEU A 31 0.85 6.73 -1.76
C LEU A 31 0.60 7.47 -3.08
N ALA A 32 1.64 8.00 -3.72
CA ALA A 32 1.54 8.62 -5.05
C ALA A 32 1.12 7.60 -6.13
N ASN A 33 1.62 6.36 -6.06
CA ASN A 33 1.21 5.28 -6.95
C ASN A 33 -0.29 4.96 -6.79
N VAL A 34 -0.78 4.83 -5.54
CA VAL A 34 -2.22 4.64 -5.27
C VAL A 34 -3.04 5.83 -5.79
N ALA A 35 -2.56 7.06 -5.61
CA ALA A 35 -3.22 8.27 -6.11
C ALA A 35 -3.35 8.28 -7.64
N LEU A 36 -2.28 7.94 -8.36
CA LEU A 36 -2.28 7.89 -9.81
C LEU A 36 -3.26 6.84 -10.35
N PHE A 37 -3.24 5.64 -9.77
CA PHE A 37 -4.18 4.59 -10.17
C PHE A 37 -5.63 4.91 -9.79
N SER A 38 -5.85 5.63 -8.68
CA SER A 38 -7.18 6.13 -8.30
C SER A 38 -7.73 7.08 -9.36
N LEU A 39 -6.93 8.06 -9.80
CA LEU A 39 -7.33 8.95 -10.90
C LEU A 39 -7.63 8.19 -12.19
N LEU A 40 -6.83 7.17 -12.51
CA LEU A 40 -7.04 6.33 -13.68
C LEU A 40 -8.36 5.55 -13.58
N CYS A 41 -8.63 4.89 -12.45
CA CYS A 41 -9.87 4.13 -12.27
C CYS A 41 -11.10 5.05 -12.24
N LEU A 42 -11.00 6.21 -11.58
CA LEU A 42 -12.04 7.25 -11.59
C LEU A 42 -12.38 7.61 -13.04
N LYS A 43 -11.40 8.04 -13.84
CA LYS A 43 -11.65 8.42 -15.24
C LYS A 43 -12.05 7.27 -16.14
N LEU A 44 -11.66 6.05 -15.79
CA LEU A 44 -12.07 4.89 -16.54
C LEU A 44 -13.56 4.57 -16.28
N PHE A 45 -14.04 4.64 -15.03
CA PHE A 45 -15.35 4.09 -14.66
C PHE A 45 -16.44 5.13 -14.33
N GLU A 46 -16.08 6.39 -14.08
CA GLU A 46 -16.99 7.48 -13.71
C GLU A 46 -18.21 7.60 -14.64
N GLU A 47 -17.98 7.57 -15.96
CA GLU A 47 -19.03 7.75 -16.98
C GLU A 47 -19.84 6.48 -17.29
N ARG A 48 -19.46 5.31 -16.74
CA ARG A 48 -20.10 4.04 -17.08
C ARG A 48 -21.31 3.69 -16.21
N GLY A 49 -21.57 4.47 -15.16
CA GLY A 49 -22.71 4.25 -14.26
C GLY A 49 -22.69 2.88 -13.57
N LEU A 50 -21.50 2.32 -13.32
CA LEU A 50 -21.35 1.06 -12.61
C LEU A 50 -21.65 1.26 -11.12
N SER A 51 -22.11 0.19 -10.47
CA SER A 51 -22.39 0.19 -9.03
C SER A 51 -21.80 -1.04 -8.37
N TYR A 52 -21.37 -0.87 -7.12
CA TYR A 52 -21.04 -1.98 -6.25
C TYR A 52 -22.28 -2.82 -5.92
N PRO A 53 -22.11 -4.08 -5.47
CA PRO A 53 -23.23 -4.91 -5.02
C PRO A 53 -24.09 -4.27 -3.92
N ASP A 54 -23.48 -3.41 -3.11
CA ASP A 54 -24.14 -2.64 -2.05
C ASP A 54 -24.93 -1.42 -2.55
N GLY A 55 -25.02 -1.21 -3.86
CA GLY A 55 -25.73 -0.10 -4.49
C GLY A 55 -24.96 1.23 -4.50
N LYS A 56 -23.73 1.26 -3.99
CA LYS A 56 -22.86 2.45 -4.04
C LYS A 56 -22.32 2.69 -5.45
N PRO A 57 -22.14 3.94 -5.88
CA PRO A 57 -21.54 4.26 -7.18
C PRO A 57 -20.10 3.73 -7.25
N TYR A 58 -19.74 3.14 -8.39
CA TYR A 58 -18.43 2.54 -8.62
C TYR A 58 -17.46 3.60 -9.15
N PHE A 59 -16.41 3.91 -8.38
CA PHE A 59 -15.34 4.85 -8.77
C PHE A 59 -15.87 6.19 -9.32
N GLN A 60 -16.79 6.84 -8.59
CA GLN A 60 -17.28 8.19 -8.91
C GLN A 60 -16.65 9.29 -8.06
N ASP A 61 -16.29 8.97 -6.82
CA ASP A 61 -15.60 9.90 -5.92
C ASP A 61 -14.11 9.55 -5.82
N TYR A 62 -13.25 10.55 -5.97
CA TYR A 62 -11.80 10.34 -5.96
C TYR A 62 -11.28 9.77 -4.63
N TRP A 63 -11.79 10.28 -3.50
CA TRP A 63 -11.35 9.84 -2.17
C TRP A 63 -11.79 8.41 -1.87
N ASP A 64 -13.01 8.05 -2.25
CA ASP A 64 -13.51 6.68 -2.10
C ASP A 64 -12.75 5.73 -3.02
N SER A 65 -12.50 6.14 -4.27
CA SER A 65 -11.67 5.39 -5.23
C SER A 65 -10.24 5.16 -4.69
N TYR A 66 -9.66 6.19 -4.06
CA TYR A 66 -8.34 6.11 -3.45
C TYR A 66 -8.34 5.12 -2.29
N TRP A 67 -9.37 5.19 -1.44
CA TRP A 67 -9.52 4.30 -0.30
C TRP A 67 -9.71 2.85 -0.74
N ASP A 68 -10.59 2.59 -1.71
CA ASP A 68 -10.85 1.26 -2.26
C ASP A 68 -9.58 0.64 -2.84
N LEU A 69 -8.78 1.43 -3.58
CA LEU A 69 -7.50 0.96 -4.10
C LEU A 69 -6.44 0.79 -3.02
N TYR A 70 -6.41 1.64 -1.99
CA TYR A 70 -5.52 1.48 -0.84
C TYR A 70 -5.80 0.17 -0.09
N VAL A 71 -7.07 -0.14 0.18
CA VAL A 71 -7.51 -1.42 0.77
C VAL A 71 -7.20 -2.60 -0.18
N LEU A 72 -7.24 -2.38 -1.49
CA LEU A 72 -6.85 -3.39 -2.48
C LEU A 72 -5.36 -3.73 -2.42
N VAL A 73 -4.48 -2.79 -2.04
CA VAL A 73 -3.05 -3.09 -1.83
C VAL A 73 -2.86 -4.17 -0.76
N THR A 74 -3.64 -4.10 0.32
CA THR A 74 -3.61 -5.12 1.38
C THR A 74 -4.48 -6.33 1.03
N THR A 75 -5.06 -6.36 -0.17
CA THR A 75 -5.91 -7.43 -0.72
C THR A 75 -7.17 -7.72 0.08
N ALA A 76 -7.57 -6.84 0.99
CA ALA A 76 -8.68 -7.08 1.92
C ALA A 76 -10.06 -7.02 1.25
N ASN A 77 -10.19 -6.35 0.10
CA ASN A 77 -11.43 -6.20 -0.68
C ASN A 77 -11.36 -6.87 -2.07
N ASN A 78 -10.46 -7.85 -2.25
CA ASN A 78 -10.34 -8.65 -3.48
C ASN A 78 -11.17 -9.95 -3.35
N PRO A 79 -12.05 -10.33 -4.30
CA PRO A 79 -12.29 -9.74 -5.63
C PRO A 79 -13.35 -8.64 -5.68
N ASP A 80 -14.03 -8.35 -4.58
CA ASP A 80 -15.24 -7.51 -4.52
C ASP A 80 -15.08 -6.16 -5.23
N VAL A 81 -13.95 -5.48 -5.05
CA VAL A 81 -13.67 -4.17 -5.70
C VAL A 81 -13.56 -4.25 -7.23
N LYS A 82 -13.36 -5.45 -7.79
CA LYS A 82 -13.16 -5.68 -9.23
C LYS A 82 -14.39 -6.26 -9.91
N MET A 83 -15.32 -6.82 -9.14
CA MET A 83 -16.49 -7.54 -9.67
C MET A 83 -17.32 -6.65 -10.61
N PRO A 84 -17.66 -5.39 -10.25
CA PRO A 84 -18.43 -4.53 -11.16
C PRO A 84 -17.73 -4.25 -12.49
N ALA A 85 -16.40 -4.10 -12.47
CA ALA A 85 -15.61 -3.92 -13.68
C ALA A 85 -15.53 -5.21 -14.52
N TYR A 86 -15.43 -6.37 -13.88
CA TYR A 86 -15.40 -7.67 -14.56
C TYR A 86 -16.71 -7.98 -15.27
N ASP A 87 -17.84 -7.74 -14.59
CA ASP A 87 -19.18 -7.97 -15.13
C ASP A 87 -19.48 -7.04 -16.31
N ALA A 88 -18.95 -5.80 -16.28
CA ALA A 88 -19.04 -4.88 -17.40
C ALA A 88 -18.17 -5.30 -18.61
N SER A 89 -16.90 -5.65 -18.37
CA SER A 89 -16.03 -6.26 -19.38
C SER A 89 -14.80 -6.88 -18.74
N ARG A 90 -14.49 -8.11 -19.15
CA ARG A 90 -13.29 -8.85 -18.71
C ARG A 90 -11.98 -8.07 -18.92
N TRP A 91 -11.93 -7.20 -19.94
CA TRP A 91 -10.75 -6.38 -20.23
C TRP A 91 -10.44 -5.33 -19.15
N TYR A 92 -11.46 -4.83 -18.45
CA TYR A 92 -11.25 -3.84 -17.40
C TYR A 92 -10.51 -4.41 -16.19
N VAL A 93 -10.61 -5.72 -15.95
CA VAL A 93 -9.87 -6.38 -14.87
C VAL A 93 -8.36 -6.35 -15.10
N THR A 94 -7.89 -6.23 -16.34
CA THR A 94 -6.45 -6.12 -16.65
C THR A 94 -5.81 -4.93 -15.92
N VAL A 95 -6.52 -3.81 -15.77
CA VAL A 95 -6.04 -2.64 -15.01
C VAL A 95 -5.76 -3.01 -13.55
N PHE A 96 -6.68 -3.73 -12.91
CA PHE A 96 -6.53 -4.18 -11.53
C PHE A 96 -5.45 -5.25 -11.37
N ILE A 97 -5.26 -6.11 -12.36
CA ILE A 97 -4.15 -7.09 -12.37
C ILE A 97 -2.81 -6.37 -12.41
N ILE A 98 -2.63 -5.39 -13.32
CA ILE A 98 -1.40 -4.59 -13.42
C ILE A 98 -1.16 -3.83 -12.12
N TYR A 99 -2.21 -3.20 -11.57
CA TYR A 99 -2.14 -2.51 -10.28
C TYR A 99 -1.63 -3.42 -9.15
N MET A 100 -2.19 -4.63 -9.04
CA MET A 100 -1.74 -5.60 -8.05
C MET A 100 -0.31 -6.05 -8.30
N LEU A 101 0.09 -6.30 -9.55
CA LEU A 101 1.45 -6.72 -9.85
C LEU A 101 2.47 -5.69 -9.37
N ILE A 102 2.20 -4.40 -9.65
CA ILE A 102 3.08 -3.31 -9.25
C ILE A 102 3.08 -3.14 -7.72
N ASN A 103 1.92 -3.03 -7.08
CA ASN A 103 1.89 -2.75 -5.64
C ASN A 103 2.37 -3.94 -4.79
N LEU A 104 1.92 -5.15 -5.11
CA LEU A 104 2.17 -6.34 -4.30
C LEU A 104 3.56 -6.92 -4.53
N TYR A 105 4.07 -6.93 -5.78
CA TYR A 105 5.37 -7.52 -6.08
C TYR A 105 6.50 -6.52 -6.27
N VAL A 106 6.23 -5.27 -6.64
CA VAL A 106 7.30 -4.27 -6.76
C VAL A 106 7.39 -3.46 -5.48
N ILE A 107 6.34 -2.73 -5.12
CA ILE A 107 6.42 -1.77 -4.00
C ILE A 107 6.61 -2.49 -2.66
N MET A 108 5.80 -3.50 -2.34
CA MET A 108 5.95 -4.23 -1.07
C MET A 108 7.32 -4.89 -0.91
N ASN A 109 7.89 -5.43 -1.99
CA ASN A 109 9.23 -6.00 -1.97
C ASN A 109 10.32 -4.94 -1.79
N ILE A 110 10.17 -3.75 -2.40
CA ILE A 110 11.09 -2.62 -2.16
C ILE A 110 11.01 -2.14 -0.71
N VAL A 111 9.81 -2.02 -0.14
CA VAL A 111 9.62 -1.66 1.28
C VAL A 111 10.33 -2.65 2.18
N LEU A 112 10.13 -3.95 1.96
CA LEU A 112 10.81 -5.01 2.71
C LEU A 112 12.33 -4.92 2.59
N ALA A 113 12.85 -4.72 1.37
CA ALA A 113 14.28 -4.62 1.10
C ALA A 113 14.92 -3.44 1.85
N VAL A 114 14.25 -2.29 1.90
CA VAL A 114 14.77 -1.10 2.60
C VAL A 114 14.71 -1.27 4.12
N ILE A 115 13.63 -1.83 4.66
CA ILE A 115 13.55 -2.16 6.09
C ILE A 115 14.67 -3.14 6.46
N TYR A 116 14.88 -4.18 5.66
CA TYR A 116 15.92 -5.17 5.89
C TYR A 116 17.32 -4.55 5.83
N ASN A 117 17.61 -3.69 4.84
CA ASN A 117 18.90 -3.03 4.71
C ASN A 117 19.18 -2.10 5.90
N SER A 118 18.17 -1.35 6.34
CA SER A 118 18.26 -0.47 7.50
C SER A 118 18.48 -1.26 8.80
N TYR A 119 17.74 -2.36 8.99
CA TYR A 119 17.95 -3.29 10.11
C TYR A 119 19.36 -3.89 10.13
N LYS A 120 19.86 -4.37 8.98
CA LYS A 120 21.22 -4.91 8.82
C LYS A 120 22.29 -3.86 9.14
N ARG A 121 22.07 -2.59 8.77
CA ARG A 121 22.97 -1.48 9.11
C ARG A 121 23.04 -1.24 10.62
N HIS A 122 21.91 -1.31 11.33
CA HIS A 122 21.88 -1.18 12.80
C HIS A 122 22.55 -2.34 13.53
N LEU A 123 22.42 -3.57 13.03
CA LEU A 123 23.13 -4.73 13.58
C LEU A 123 24.65 -4.59 13.44
N LYS A 124 25.15 -4.18 12.27
CA LYS A 124 26.60 -3.96 12.04
C LYS A 124 27.18 -2.91 12.98
N VAL A 125 26.48 -1.79 13.17
CA VAL A 125 26.92 -0.72 14.09
C VAL A 125 26.99 -1.19 15.54
N THR A 126 26.12 -2.12 15.95
CA THR A 126 26.13 -2.67 17.32
C THR A 126 27.15 -3.79 17.50
N ALA A 127 27.52 -4.52 16.44
CA ALA A 127 28.55 -5.57 16.51
C ALA A 127 29.99 -5.03 16.46
N GLN A 128 30.18 -3.78 16.03
CA GLN A 128 31.48 -3.09 15.96
C GLN A 128 31.74 -2.15 17.17
N ALA A 129 30.81 -2.07 18.12
CA ALA A 129 30.90 -1.26 19.35
C ALA A 129 30.96 -2.17 20.58
#